data_AF-A0A4R6SLD8-F1
#
_entry.id   AF-A0A4R6SLD8-F1
#
_cell.length_a   1.000
_cell.length_b   1.000
_cell.length_c   1.000
_cell.angle_alpha   90.00
_cell.angle_beta   90.00
_cell.angle_gamma   90.00
#
_symmetry.space_group_name_H-M   'P 1'
#
loop_
_entity.id
_entity.type
_entity.pdbx_description
1 polymer ?
#
loop_
_entity_poly.entity_id
_entity_poly.type
_entity_poly.pdbx_seq_one_letter_code
_entity_poly.pdbx_strand_id
1 'polypeptide(L)'
;MTTETGVAGPASLAGLAALGLEPLDEQVYRGLLRRPSWPAHGLAERLGFAPAEFTGAVERLTAMRLVRRTGDGDVQAVSPRIGLAALVASREAELADRRWELEQSRLAAAALAVEHDTPRQRTPAAAGSPDVVYGEAAVRGRVAALIGEATSSVIAISLSSGGYLDPVALPPTATHAAVRRGVTVRSVYFDRVRADPRLGGYVRELVSAGAFVRTTRALPTSALAVDDKMVVLPVALSMTGKRPGVVLLRLPGVVTAISELFERVWAGASPLGDGTPDGLDDREHELLGLLLSGSTDESAAAQLGVSVRTVRRIVARLMETLDARSRFEAGARAVLHGWPAR
;
A
#
# COMPACT_ATOMS: atom_id res chain seq x y z
N MET A 1 -27.47 -11.99 61.06
CA MET A 1 -26.80 -13.21 60.57
C MET A 1 -27.05 -13.31 59.08
N THR A 2 -26.22 -12.65 58.28
CA THR A 2 -25.88 -13.06 56.89
C THR A 2 -24.79 -12.11 56.41
N THR A 3 -23.59 -12.67 56.43
CA THR A 3 -22.41 -12.28 55.67
C THR A 3 -22.73 -12.08 54.18
N GLU A 4 -22.26 -10.98 53.60
CA GLU A 4 -21.96 -10.96 52.16
C GLU A 4 -20.56 -10.39 51.95
N THR A 5 -19.63 -11.34 52.03
CA THR A 5 -18.21 -11.22 51.80
C THR A 5 -17.98 -11.09 50.29
N GLY A 6 -17.97 -9.85 49.78
CA GLY A 6 -17.58 -9.55 48.41
C GLY A 6 -16.07 -9.31 48.30
N VAL A 7 -15.27 -10.38 48.39
CA VAL A 7 -13.84 -10.34 48.03
C VAL A 7 -13.75 -10.16 46.52
N ALA A 8 -13.60 -8.92 46.07
CA ALA A 8 -13.18 -8.62 44.70
C ALA A 8 -11.69 -8.98 44.57
N GLY A 9 -11.42 -10.03 43.79
CA GLY A 9 -10.09 -10.61 43.60
C GLY A 9 -9.04 -9.70 42.95
N PRO A 10 -7.80 -10.17 42.83
CA PRO A 10 -6.56 -9.40 42.56
C PRO A 10 -6.45 -8.78 41.15
N ALA A 11 -7.53 -8.67 40.39
CA ALA A 11 -7.54 -8.10 39.04
C ALA A 11 -7.51 -6.55 39.02
N SER A 12 -7.58 -5.88 40.18
CA SER A 12 -7.75 -4.42 40.27
C SER A 12 -6.46 -3.60 40.38
N LEU A 13 -5.29 -4.23 40.52
CA LEU A 13 -4.01 -3.51 40.74
C LEU A 13 -3.15 -3.32 39.48
N ALA A 14 -3.53 -3.87 38.33
CA ALA A 14 -2.72 -3.82 37.10
C ALA A 14 -3.28 -2.92 35.99
N GLY A 15 -4.48 -2.35 36.13
CA GLY A 15 -5.23 -1.81 34.98
C GLY A 15 -4.75 -0.47 34.43
N LEU A 16 -4.24 0.44 35.28
CA LEU A 16 -3.92 1.82 34.87
C LEU A 16 -2.47 2.23 35.13
N ALA A 17 -1.68 1.40 35.82
CA ALA A 17 -0.26 1.64 36.04
C ALA A 17 0.53 1.73 34.71
N ALA A 18 0.16 0.91 33.72
CA ALA A 18 0.74 0.97 32.37
C ALA A 18 0.45 2.30 31.63
N LEU A 19 -0.55 3.06 32.09
CA LEU A 19 -0.88 4.40 31.58
C LEU A 19 -0.19 5.52 32.37
N GLY A 20 0.60 5.15 33.39
CA GLY A 20 1.34 6.06 34.26
C GLY A 20 0.51 6.63 35.42
N LEU A 21 -0.60 5.98 35.80
CA LEU A 21 -1.32 6.33 37.03
C LEU A 21 -0.71 5.57 38.21
N GLU A 22 -0.34 6.30 39.25
CA GLU A 22 0.02 5.70 40.53
C GLU A 22 -1.23 5.17 41.25
N PRO A 23 -1.08 4.20 42.18
CA PRO A 23 -2.21 3.66 42.94
C PRO A 23 -3.00 4.73 43.70
N LEU A 24 -2.33 5.79 44.15
CA LEU A 24 -2.93 6.95 44.81
C LEU A 24 -3.80 7.77 43.82
N ASP A 25 -3.28 8.03 42.63
CA ASP A 25 -3.96 8.80 41.58
C ASP A 25 -5.23 8.08 41.11
N GLU A 26 -5.15 6.75 40.96
CA GLU A 26 -6.29 5.91 40.61
C GLU A 26 -7.40 5.96 41.67
N GLN A 27 -7.03 5.96 42.96
CA GLN A 27 -7.99 6.06 44.07
C GLN A 27 -8.66 7.44 44.12
N VAL A 28 -7.89 8.52 43.95
CA VAL A 28 -8.43 9.90 43.90
C VAL A 28 -9.35 10.08 42.70
N TYR A 29 -8.95 9.61 41.51
CA TYR A 29 -9.76 9.70 40.30
C TYR A 29 -11.08 8.93 40.42
N ARG A 30 -11.06 7.71 40.97
CA ARG A 30 -12.28 6.94 41.27
C ARG A 30 -13.16 7.62 42.31
N GLY A 31 -12.57 8.24 43.32
CA GLY A 31 -13.29 9.03 44.33
C GLY A 31 -14.07 10.19 43.71
N LEU A 32 -13.40 10.96 42.85
CA LEU A 32 -14.00 12.09 42.12
C LEU A 32 -15.11 11.65 41.15
N LEU A 33 -14.98 10.48 40.50
CA LEU A 33 -16.01 9.93 39.61
C LEU A 33 -17.27 9.49 40.37
N ARG A 34 -17.12 8.94 41.57
CA ARG A 34 -18.25 8.47 42.39
C ARG A 34 -19.05 9.61 43.01
N ARG A 35 -18.42 10.77 43.25
CA ARG A 35 -19.06 11.93 43.90
C ARG A 35 -18.67 13.24 43.22
N PRO A 36 -19.30 13.57 42.06
CA PRO A 36 -18.92 14.72 41.24
C PRO A 36 -19.24 16.09 41.85
N SER A 37 -20.07 16.14 42.89
CA SER A 37 -20.59 17.36 43.51
C SER A 37 -19.88 17.78 44.80
N TRP A 38 -18.77 17.10 45.14
CA TRP A 38 -18.11 17.29 46.43
C TRP A 38 -16.88 18.17 46.30
N PRO A 39 -16.71 19.15 47.21
CA PRO A 39 -15.53 19.99 47.21
C PRO A 39 -14.30 19.17 47.61
N ALA A 40 -13.17 19.46 46.97
CA ALA A 40 -11.96 18.64 47.00
C ALA A 40 -11.43 18.35 48.43
N HIS A 41 -11.58 19.30 49.36
CA HIS A 41 -11.16 19.18 50.76
C HIS A 41 -11.91 18.08 51.53
N GLY A 42 -13.22 17.90 51.27
CA GLY A 42 -14.04 16.88 51.93
C GLY A 42 -13.82 15.46 51.40
N LEU A 43 -13.14 15.32 50.25
CA LEU A 43 -12.77 14.03 49.67
C LEU A 43 -11.45 13.51 50.27
N ALA A 44 -10.47 14.40 50.51
CA ALA A 44 -9.18 14.03 51.12
C ALA A 44 -9.36 13.42 52.53
N GLU A 45 -10.15 14.07 53.39
CA GLU A 45 -10.40 13.63 54.77
C GLU A 45 -11.05 12.25 54.85
N ARG A 46 -11.98 11.94 53.94
CA ARG A 46 -12.71 10.66 53.95
C ARG A 46 -11.98 9.52 53.27
N LEU A 47 -11.07 9.83 52.35
CA LEU A 47 -10.16 8.85 51.80
C LEU A 47 -8.96 8.58 52.73
N GLY A 48 -8.82 9.36 53.81
CA GLY A 48 -7.76 9.20 54.80
C GLY A 48 -6.39 9.65 54.31
N PHE A 49 -6.33 10.52 53.29
CA PHE A 49 -5.08 11.01 52.72
C PHE A 49 -4.61 12.28 53.41
N ALA A 50 -3.29 12.46 53.52
CA ALA A 50 -2.74 13.74 53.95
C ALA A 50 -3.08 14.83 52.90
N PRO A 51 -3.37 16.08 53.31
CA PRO A 51 -3.72 17.15 52.37
C PRO A 51 -2.69 17.38 51.25
N ALA A 52 -1.40 17.20 51.55
CA ALA A 52 -0.32 17.33 50.58
C ALA A 52 -0.35 16.20 49.52
N GLU A 53 -0.60 14.96 49.93
CA GLU A 53 -0.65 13.80 49.03
C GLU A 53 -1.84 13.90 48.06
N PHE A 54 -3.00 14.31 48.58
CA PHE A 54 -4.19 14.52 47.76
C PHE A 54 -4.00 15.65 46.74
N THR A 55 -3.37 16.76 47.16
CA THR A 55 -3.07 17.88 46.25
C THR A 55 -2.14 17.45 45.13
N GLY A 56 -1.07 16.71 45.44
CA GLY A 56 -0.15 16.17 44.44
C GLY A 56 -0.82 15.21 43.46
N ALA A 57 -1.73 14.34 43.94
CA ALA A 57 -2.49 13.45 43.07
C ALA A 57 -3.41 14.21 42.11
N VAL A 58 -4.10 15.25 42.59
CA VAL A 58 -4.95 16.11 41.77
C VAL A 58 -4.14 16.85 40.69
N GLU A 59 -2.94 17.33 41.02
CA GLU A 59 -2.05 17.99 40.05
C GLU A 59 -1.60 17.01 38.95
N ARG A 60 -1.17 15.80 39.32
CA ARG A 60 -0.82 14.75 38.33
C ARG A 60 -2.00 14.36 37.46
N LEU A 61 -3.18 14.16 38.03
CA LEU A 61 -4.41 13.85 37.27
C LEU A 61 -4.83 15.00 36.34
N THR A 62 -4.57 16.25 36.74
CA THR A 62 -4.81 17.43 35.89
C THR A 62 -3.82 17.48 34.73
N ALA A 63 -2.53 17.21 34.98
CA ALA A 63 -1.52 17.10 33.92
C ALA A 63 -1.84 15.97 32.92
N MET A 64 -2.39 14.84 33.40
CA MET A 64 -2.89 13.75 32.56
C MET A 64 -4.25 14.03 31.90
N ARG A 65 -4.84 15.23 32.11
CA ARG A 65 -6.17 15.63 31.61
C ARG A 65 -7.31 14.70 32.04
N LEU A 66 -7.13 13.97 33.13
CA LEU A 66 -8.17 13.14 33.76
C LEU A 66 -9.03 13.96 34.72
N VAL A 67 -8.56 15.13 35.11
CA VAL A 67 -9.24 16.06 36.02
C VAL A 67 -9.16 17.46 35.45
N ARG A 68 -10.22 18.24 35.62
CA ARG A 68 -10.29 19.66 35.27
C ARG A 68 -10.60 20.50 36.50
N ARG A 69 -10.08 21.73 36.56
CA ARG A 69 -10.49 22.73 37.55
C ARG A 69 -11.68 23.51 37.01
N THR A 70 -12.68 23.76 37.85
CA THR A 70 -13.83 24.63 37.55
C THR A 70 -13.48 26.09 37.88
N GLY A 71 -14.30 27.04 37.41
CA GLY A 71 -14.05 28.47 37.62
C GLY A 71 -13.99 28.89 39.09
N ASP A 72 -14.62 28.12 39.99
CA ASP A 72 -14.67 28.39 41.43
C ASP A 72 -13.51 27.73 42.21
N GLY A 73 -12.54 27.12 41.52
CA GLY A 73 -11.40 26.44 42.13
C GLY A 73 -11.67 24.97 42.54
N ASP A 74 -12.88 24.48 42.32
CA ASP A 74 -13.24 23.08 42.53
C ASP A 74 -12.69 22.15 41.44
N VAL A 75 -12.65 20.86 41.75
CA VAL A 75 -11.96 19.84 40.95
C VAL A 75 -12.98 18.82 40.44
N GLN A 76 -13.03 18.61 39.13
CA GLN A 76 -13.98 17.69 38.50
C GLN A 76 -13.28 16.63 37.65
N ALA A 77 -13.64 15.36 37.85
CA ALA A 77 -13.16 14.27 37.00
C ALA A 77 -13.73 14.37 35.58
N VAL A 78 -12.86 14.14 34.59
CA VAL A 78 -13.24 13.93 33.20
C VAL A 78 -13.83 12.52 33.07
N SER A 79 -14.78 12.32 32.15
CA SER A 79 -15.35 11.00 31.91
C SER A 79 -14.26 9.97 31.57
N PRO A 80 -14.25 8.75 32.16
CA PRO A 80 -13.24 7.74 31.88
C PRO A 80 -13.14 7.36 30.41
N ARG A 81 -14.29 7.34 29.71
CA ARG A 81 -14.35 7.05 28.27
C ARG A 81 -13.57 8.06 27.43
N ILE A 82 -13.48 9.30 27.89
CA ILE A 82 -12.79 10.39 27.19
C ILE A 82 -11.35 10.50 27.71
N GLY A 83 -11.19 10.62 29.04
CA GLY A 83 -9.90 10.84 29.68
C GLY A 83 -8.95 9.65 29.54
N LEU A 84 -9.40 8.43 29.84
CA LEU A 84 -8.53 7.25 29.72
C LEU A 84 -8.26 6.89 28.25
N ALA A 85 -9.23 7.07 27.35
CA ALA A 85 -9.00 6.84 25.91
C ALA A 85 -7.97 7.81 25.34
N ALA A 86 -8.02 9.10 25.72
CA ALA A 86 -7.02 10.09 25.34
C ALA A 86 -5.64 9.75 25.93
N LEU A 87 -5.60 9.24 27.17
CA LEU A 87 -4.35 8.82 27.79
C LEU A 87 -3.75 7.59 27.09
N VAL A 88 -4.56 6.58 26.74
CA VAL A 88 -4.12 5.43 25.94
C VAL A 88 -3.54 5.90 24.61
N ALA A 89 -4.25 6.74 23.87
CA ALA A 89 -3.78 7.28 22.59
C ALA A 89 -2.45 8.06 22.74
N SER A 90 -2.30 8.82 23.82
CA SER A 90 -1.05 9.53 24.14
C SER A 90 0.10 8.57 24.42
N ARG A 91 -0.14 7.45 25.11
CA ARG A 91 0.89 6.43 25.39
C ARG A 91 1.27 5.65 24.14
N GLU A 92 0.30 5.34 23.28
CA GLU A 92 0.55 4.71 21.99
C GLU A 92 1.41 5.60 21.09
N ALA A 93 1.14 6.90 21.06
CA ALA A 93 1.96 7.87 20.35
C ALA A 93 3.40 7.93 20.91
N GLU A 94 3.55 8.03 22.25
CA GLU A 94 4.87 8.03 22.92
C GLU A 94 5.67 6.75 22.61
N LEU A 95 5.02 5.59 22.57
CA LEU A 95 5.65 4.33 22.20
C LEU A 95 6.02 4.27 20.71
N ALA A 96 5.19 4.84 19.83
CA ALA A 96 5.49 4.93 18.41
C ALA A 96 6.72 5.82 18.15
N ASP A 97 6.80 6.96 18.83
CA ASP A 97 7.94 7.89 18.75
C ASP A 97 9.22 7.22 19.25
N ARG A 98 9.18 6.55 20.41
CA ARG A 98 10.34 5.79 20.94
C ARG A 98 10.79 4.66 20.01
N ARG A 99 9.84 3.95 19.38
CA ARG A 99 10.16 2.92 18.39
C ARG A 99 10.82 3.53 17.16
N TRP A 100 10.34 4.68 16.71
CA TRP A 100 10.94 5.41 15.60
C TRP A 100 12.38 5.83 15.92
N GLU A 101 12.62 6.42 17.10
CA GLU A 101 13.97 6.79 17.56
C GLU A 101 14.93 5.59 17.64
N LEU A 102 14.45 4.45 18.14
CA LEU A 102 15.23 3.23 18.20
C LEU A 102 15.61 2.73 16.79
N GLU A 103 14.66 2.79 15.85
CA GLU A 103 14.92 2.35 14.48
C GLU A 103 15.89 3.29 13.76
N GLN A 104 15.79 4.61 13.99
CA GLN A 104 16.81 5.57 13.52
C GLN A 104 18.19 5.26 14.09
N SER A 105 18.25 4.95 15.40
CA SER A 105 19.50 4.59 16.07
C SER A 105 20.09 3.29 15.52
N ARG A 106 19.26 2.29 15.19
CA ARG A 106 19.70 1.05 14.54
C ARG A 106 20.26 1.29 13.15
N LEU A 107 19.61 2.12 12.34
CA LEU A 107 20.12 2.50 11.02
C LEU A 107 21.46 3.23 11.12
N ALA A 108 21.61 4.14 12.07
CA ALA A 108 22.86 4.84 12.34
C ALA A 108 23.98 3.87 12.79
N ALA A 109 23.66 2.93 13.69
CA ALA A 109 24.60 1.91 14.14
C ALA A 109 25.05 0.98 13.00
N ALA A 110 24.12 0.58 12.13
CA ALA A 110 24.45 -0.22 10.95
C ALA A 110 25.34 0.55 9.96
N ALA A 111 25.09 1.85 9.74
CA ALA A 111 25.94 2.70 8.91
C ALA A 111 27.35 2.82 9.48
N LEU A 112 27.48 3.02 10.79
CA LEU A 112 28.78 3.08 11.48
C LEU A 112 29.52 1.74 11.41
N ALA A 113 28.83 0.60 11.54
CA ALA A 113 29.45 -0.72 11.39
C ALA A 113 30.05 -0.91 9.98
N VAL A 114 29.33 -0.50 8.93
CA VAL A 114 29.81 -0.54 7.54
C VAL A 114 31.04 0.36 7.34
N GLU A 115 31.03 1.56 7.93
CA GLU A 115 32.16 2.49 7.89
C GLU A 115 33.38 1.95 8.65
N HIS A 116 33.16 1.24 9.76
CA HIS A 116 34.25 0.72 10.59
C HIS A 116 34.85 -0.59 10.07
N ASP A 117 34.06 -1.41 9.36
CA ASP A 117 34.51 -2.62 8.66
C ASP A 117 35.29 -2.31 7.37
N THR A 118 35.38 -1.03 6.97
CA THR A 118 36.18 -0.59 5.81
C THR A 118 37.55 -0.01 6.21
N PRO A 119 38.51 -0.88 6.53
CA PRO A 119 39.83 -0.73 5.89
C PRO A 119 40.42 -2.06 5.36
N ARG A 120 41.00 -1.97 4.15
CA ARG A 120 42.09 -2.81 3.56
C ARG A 120 41.85 -3.95 2.54
N GLN A 121 40.69 -4.11 1.90
CA GLN A 121 40.64 -5.02 0.74
C GLN A 121 40.17 -4.32 -0.55
N ARG A 122 41.17 -3.79 -1.28
CA ARG A 122 41.07 -3.52 -2.71
C ARG A 122 41.16 -4.84 -3.46
N THR A 123 40.01 -5.40 -3.85
CA THR A 123 39.88 -6.35 -4.97
C THR A 123 38.52 -6.14 -5.64
N PRO A 124 38.40 -6.21 -6.99
CA PRO A 124 37.18 -5.85 -7.69
C PRO A 124 36.18 -7.01 -7.71
N ALA A 125 34.89 -6.64 -7.63
CA ALA A 125 33.68 -7.46 -7.83
C ALA A 125 33.11 -8.23 -6.60
N ALA A 126 31.81 -7.98 -6.41
CA ALA A 126 30.80 -8.68 -5.59
C ALA A 126 30.72 -8.36 -4.08
N ALA A 127 29.70 -7.56 -3.72
CA ALA A 127 28.63 -7.87 -2.75
C ALA A 127 28.27 -6.68 -1.83
N GLY A 128 27.02 -6.19 -1.93
CA GLY A 128 26.21 -5.96 -0.73
C GLY A 128 25.79 -4.53 -0.36
N SER A 129 26.41 -3.46 -0.88
CA SER A 129 25.88 -2.11 -0.61
C SER A 129 24.70 -1.79 -1.55
N PRO A 130 23.56 -1.27 -1.04
CA PRO A 130 22.52 -0.73 -1.90
C PRO A 130 23.09 0.43 -2.71
N ASP A 131 23.12 0.28 -4.04
CA ASP A 131 23.51 1.34 -4.96
C ASP A 131 22.37 2.36 -4.95
N VAL A 132 22.52 3.47 -4.23
CA VAL A 132 21.50 4.52 -4.16
C VAL A 132 21.85 5.64 -5.13
N VAL A 133 20.90 5.98 -6.01
CA VAL A 133 21.03 7.05 -6.99
C VAL A 133 20.00 8.12 -6.71
N TYR A 134 20.44 9.37 -6.60
CA TYR A 134 19.58 10.52 -6.35
C TYR A 134 19.59 11.50 -7.53
N GLY A 135 18.46 12.16 -7.74
CA GLY A 135 18.29 13.19 -8.75
C GLY A 135 17.73 12.62 -10.06
N GLU A 136 16.74 13.31 -10.60
CA GLU A 136 15.93 12.84 -11.74
C GLU A 136 16.77 12.38 -12.95
N ALA A 137 17.76 13.18 -13.36
CA ALA A 137 18.61 12.85 -14.50
C ALA A 137 19.49 11.62 -14.26
N ALA A 138 20.07 11.50 -13.05
CA ALA A 138 20.91 10.36 -12.69
C ALA A 138 20.08 9.08 -12.55
N VAL A 139 18.90 9.18 -11.94
CA VAL A 139 17.93 8.07 -11.84
C VAL A 139 17.51 7.60 -13.23
N ARG A 140 17.09 8.51 -14.12
CA ARG A 140 16.68 8.18 -15.50
C ARG A 140 17.82 7.53 -16.28
N GLY A 141 19.03 8.09 -16.18
CA GLY A 141 20.22 7.53 -16.82
C GLY A 141 20.55 6.13 -16.32
N ARG A 142 20.46 5.90 -15.01
CA ARG A 142 20.71 4.59 -14.41
C ARG A 142 19.68 3.56 -14.83
N VAL A 143 18.39 3.89 -14.79
CA VAL A 143 17.30 3.00 -15.24
C VAL A 143 17.46 2.66 -16.72
N ALA A 144 17.77 3.66 -17.56
CA ALA A 144 18.03 3.43 -18.99
C ALA A 144 19.20 2.48 -19.23
N ALA A 145 20.31 2.64 -18.49
CA ALA A 145 21.46 1.75 -18.57
C ALA A 145 21.10 0.31 -18.18
N LEU A 146 20.37 0.11 -17.07
CA LEU A 146 19.93 -1.21 -16.62
C LEU A 146 19.05 -1.92 -17.66
N ILE A 147 18.10 -1.21 -18.27
CA ILE A 147 17.27 -1.76 -19.35
C ILE A 147 18.11 -2.01 -20.61
N GLY A 148 19.11 -1.17 -20.86
CA GLY A 148 20.09 -1.36 -21.93
C GLY A 148 20.94 -2.62 -21.76
N GLU A 149 21.24 -3.01 -20.51
CA GLU A 149 21.99 -4.21 -20.13
C GLU A 149 21.12 -5.47 -20.01
N ALA A 150 19.79 -5.34 -20.02
CA ALA A 150 18.86 -6.46 -19.89
C ALA A 150 19.01 -7.49 -21.03
N THR A 151 18.96 -8.77 -20.64
CA THR A 151 19.19 -9.92 -21.51
C THR A 151 17.97 -10.82 -21.69
N SER A 152 17.05 -10.86 -20.72
CA SER A 152 15.89 -11.77 -20.75
C SER A 152 14.57 -11.06 -20.49
N SER A 153 14.49 -10.25 -19.42
CA SER A 153 13.22 -9.67 -19.01
C SER A 153 13.35 -8.37 -18.25
N VAL A 154 12.33 -7.53 -18.39
CA VAL A 154 12.12 -6.32 -17.60
C VAL A 154 10.68 -6.32 -17.13
N ILE A 155 10.46 -6.24 -15.83
CA ILE A 155 9.13 -6.06 -15.23
C ILE A 155 9.06 -4.72 -14.51
N ALA A 156 7.96 -3.97 -14.68
CA ALA A 156 7.76 -2.69 -14.01
C ALA A 156 6.37 -2.57 -13.40
N ILE A 157 6.29 -2.06 -12.17
CA ILE A 157 5.07 -1.58 -11.53
C ILE A 157 5.24 -0.08 -11.37
N SER A 158 4.31 0.70 -11.92
CA SER A 158 4.40 2.16 -11.91
C SER A 158 3.16 2.80 -11.28
N LEU A 159 3.37 3.51 -10.17
CA LEU A 159 2.30 4.18 -9.42
C LEU A 159 1.94 5.57 -9.93
N SER A 160 2.67 6.13 -10.90
CA SER A 160 2.49 7.53 -11.31
C SER A 160 1.06 7.82 -11.76
N SER A 161 0.36 8.63 -10.96
CA SER A 161 -0.89 9.32 -11.29
C SER A 161 -0.68 10.81 -11.55
N GLY A 162 0.57 11.26 -11.63
CA GLY A 162 0.94 12.65 -11.90
C GLY A 162 2.29 12.75 -12.63
N GLY A 163 2.25 12.66 -13.96
CA GLY A 163 3.41 12.90 -14.84
C GLY A 163 4.65 12.03 -14.60
N TYR A 164 5.72 12.36 -15.32
CA TYR A 164 7.06 11.71 -15.39
C TYR A 164 7.86 11.66 -14.07
N LEU A 165 7.19 11.70 -12.92
CA LEU A 165 7.80 11.76 -11.59
C LEU A 165 8.06 10.38 -10.98
N ASP A 166 7.68 9.29 -11.66
CA ASP A 166 8.01 7.95 -11.20
C ASP A 166 9.49 7.66 -11.46
N PRO A 167 10.31 7.48 -10.40
CA PRO A 167 11.74 7.28 -10.55
C PRO A 167 12.09 5.91 -11.17
N VAL A 168 11.13 5.00 -11.31
CA VAL A 168 11.31 3.72 -12.00
C VAL A 168 10.59 3.64 -13.36
N ALA A 169 10.15 4.78 -13.90
CA ALA A 169 9.54 4.84 -15.23
C ALA A 169 10.47 4.28 -16.32
N LEU A 170 9.88 3.53 -17.26
CA LEU A 170 10.58 2.90 -18.39
C LEU A 170 10.98 3.94 -19.47
N PRO A 171 12.27 4.25 -19.67
CA PRO A 171 12.68 5.22 -20.69
C PRO A 171 12.38 4.66 -22.10
N PRO A 172 11.55 5.33 -22.94
CA PRO A 172 11.08 4.77 -24.20
C PRO A 172 12.21 4.27 -25.10
N THR A 173 13.25 5.09 -25.32
CA THR A 173 14.38 4.72 -26.18
C THR A 173 15.11 3.46 -25.70
N ALA A 174 15.32 3.32 -24.39
CA ALA A 174 15.97 2.14 -23.82
C ALA A 174 15.07 0.92 -23.91
N THR A 175 13.78 1.07 -23.63
CA THR A 175 12.77 0.01 -23.72
C THR A 175 12.62 -0.49 -25.16
N HIS A 176 12.54 0.40 -26.14
CA HIS A 176 12.48 0.02 -27.56
C HIS A 176 13.73 -0.77 -27.97
N ALA A 177 14.91 -0.34 -27.52
CA ALA A 177 16.14 -1.08 -27.78
C ALA A 177 16.12 -2.48 -27.14
N ALA A 178 15.62 -2.61 -25.91
CA ALA A 178 15.50 -3.90 -25.22
C ALA A 178 14.53 -4.83 -25.95
N VAL A 179 13.33 -4.36 -26.31
CA VAL A 179 12.35 -5.19 -27.04
C VAL A 179 12.89 -5.64 -28.39
N ARG A 180 13.58 -4.76 -29.14
CA ARG A 180 14.24 -5.14 -30.41
C ARG A 180 15.32 -6.21 -30.24
N ARG A 181 15.95 -6.30 -29.07
CA ARG A 181 16.91 -7.39 -28.73
C ARG A 181 16.21 -8.68 -28.30
N GLY A 182 14.88 -8.72 -28.25
CA GLY A 182 14.10 -9.87 -27.79
C GLY A 182 13.88 -9.93 -26.27
N VAL A 183 14.20 -8.86 -25.53
CA VAL A 183 13.92 -8.79 -24.09
C VAL A 183 12.41 -8.67 -23.86
N THR A 184 11.86 -9.52 -23.00
CA THR A 184 10.43 -9.45 -22.65
C THR A 184 10.19 -8.31 -21.67
N VAL A 185 9.51 -7.26 -22.12
CA VAL A 185 9.17 -6.11 -21.27
C VAL A 185 7.69 -6.16 -20.89
N ARG A 186 7.40 -6.28 -19.60
CA ARG A 186 6.03 -6.26 -19.06
C ARG A 186 5.87 -5.14 -18.04
N SER A 187 4.77 -4.40 -18.07
CA SER A 187 4.55 -3.31 -17.12
C SER A 187 3.10 -3.15 -16.70
N VAL A 188 2.88 -2.78 -15.44
CA VAL A 188 1.55 -2.47 -14.91
C VAL A 188 1.50 -1.02 -14.42
N TYR A 189 0.46 -0.30 -14.86
CA TYR A 189 0.19 1.08 -14.48
C TYR A 189 -1.14 1.22 -13.73
N PHE A 190 -1.30 2.34 -13.03
CA PHE A 190 -2.60 2.69 -12.48
C PHE A 190 -3.60 3.06 -13.60
N ASP A 191 -4.85 2.62 -13.48
CA ASP A 191 -5.86 2.72 -14.55
C ASP A 191 -6.17 4.16 -15.02
N ARG A 192 -5.87 5.17 -14.19
CA ARG A 192 -5.97 6.59 -14.56
C ARG A 192 -5.10 6.96 -15.76
N VAL A 193 -4.07 6.19 -16.11
CA VAL A 193 -3.24 6.42 -17.30
C VAL A 193 -4.06 6.45 -18.60
N ARG A 194 -5.22 5.78 -18.64
CA ARG A 194 -6.12 5.79 -19.79
C ARG A 194 -6.72 7.18 -20.07
N ALA A 195 -6.95 7.96 -19.01
CA ALA A 195 -7.55 9.28 -19.09
C ALA A 195 -6.51 10.42 -19.14
N ASP A 196 -5.23 10.14 -18.83
CA ASP A 196 -4.16 11.13 -18.88
C ASP A 196 -3.60 11.23 -20.32
N PRO A 197 -3.70 12.38 -21.00
CA PRO A 197 -3.22 12.51 -22.38
C PRO A 197 -1.70 12.32 -22.51
N ARG A 198 -0.91 12.74 -21.51
CA ARG A 198 0.55 12.67 -21.53
C ARG A 198 1.03 11.27 -21.19
N LEU A 199 0.59 10.73 -20.06
CA LEU A 199 0.98 9.37 -19.63
C LEU A 199 0.39 8.33 -20.59
N GLY A 200 -0.85 8.51 -21.05
CA GLY A 200 -1.48 7.60 -22.01
C GLY A 200 -0.75 7.56 -23.35
N GLY A 201 -0.24 8.70 -23.85
CA GLY A 201 0.60 8.75 -25.05
C GLY A 201 1.89 7.96 -24.89
N TYR A 202 2.61 8.21 -23.79
CA TYR A 202 3.84 7.50 -23.44
C TYR A 202 3.61 5.98 -23.31
N VAL A 203 2.54 5.55 -22.63
CA VAL A 203 2.30 4.11 -22.47
C VAL A 203 1.86 3.44 -23.78
N ARG A 204 1.09 4.12 -24.64
CA ARG A 204 0.79 3.63 -26.00
C ARG A 204 2.07 3.49 -26.84
N GLU A 205 3.04 4.39 -26.68
CA GLU A 205 4.34 4.26 -27.32
C GLU A 205 5.05 2.98 -26.90
N LEU A 206 5.07 2.66 -25.59
CA LEU A 206 5.65 1.39 -25.10
C LEU A 206 4.97 0.15 -25.70
N VAL A 207 3.64 0.16 -25.81
CA VAL A 207 2.89 -0.92 -26.46
C VAL A 207 3.27 -1.05 -27.92
N SER A 208 3.35 0.07 -28.65
CA SER A 208 3.75 0.08 -30.06
C SER A 208 5.18 -0.42 -30.27
N ALA A 209 6.03 -0.33 -29.24
CA ALA A 209 7.38 -0.87 -29.24
C ALA A 209 7.44 -2.39 -29.02
N GLY A 210 6.31 -3.03 -28.69
CA GLY A 210 6.20 -4.46 -28.38
C GLY A 210 6.30 -4.79 -26.88
N ALA A 211 6.22 -3.79 -25.98
CA ALA A 211 6.11 -4.07 -24.55
C ALA A 211 4.67 -4.46 -24.18
N PHE A 212 4.52 -5.42 -23.27
CA PHE A 212 3.20 -5.77 -22.74
C PHE A 212 2.83 -4.80 -21.61
N VAL A 213 1.69 -4.14 -21.75
CA VAL A 213 1.24 -3.19 -20.73
C VAL A 213 -0.15 -3.55 -20.23
N ARG A 214 -0.35 -3.50 -18.90
CA ARG A 214 -1.64 -3.68 -18.25
C ARG A 214 -1.95 -2.52 -17.29
N THR A 215 -3.21 -2.34 -16.94
CA THR A 215 -3.67 -1.38 -15.94
C THR A 215 -4.51 -2.02 -14.85
N THR A 216 -4.45 -1.43 -13.66
CA THR A 216 -5.29 -1.84 -12.52
C THR A 216 -5.65 -0.64 -11.64
N ARG A 217 -6.71 -0.77 -10.84
CA ARG A 217 -7.20 0.25 -9.91
C ARG A 217 -6.54 0.22 -8.54
N ALA A 218 -5.69 -0.77 -8.27
CA ALA A 218 -4.96 -0.91 -7.01
C ALA A 218 -3.53 -1.38 -7.28
N LEU A 219 -2.56 -0.55 -6.91
CA LEU A 219 -1.13 -0.86 -7.00
C LEU A 219 -0.47 -0.60 -5.64
N PRO A 220 0.37 -1.53 -5.15
CA PRO A 220 0.93 -1.44 -3.80
C PRO A 220 2.18 -0.55 -3.71
N THR A 221 3.05 -0.56 -4.73
CA THR A 221 4.32 0.17 -4.76
C THR A 221 4.81 0.34 -6.20
N SER A 222 5.75 1.26 -6.45
CA SER A 222 6.48 1.31 -7.72
C SER A 222 7.74 0.46 -7.61
N ALA A 223 8.05 -0.31 -8.63
CA ALA A 223 9.23 -1.17 -8.68
C ALA A 223 9.61 -1.48 -10.13
N LEU A 224 10.88 -1.72 -10.38
CA LEU A 224 11.39 -2.27 -11.63
C LEU A 224 12.27 -3.47 -11.30
N ALA A 225 12.16 -4.57 -12.02
CA ALA A 225 13.10 -5.67 -11.94
C ALA A 225 13.64 -6.03 -13.32
N VAL A 226 14.90 -6.42 -13.36
CA VAL A 226 15.64 -6.75 -14.58
C VAL A 226 16.26 -8.14 -14.44
N ASP A 227 16.03 -8.98 -15.44
CA ASP A 227 16.58 -10.33 -15.62
C ASP A 227 16.41 -11.28 -14.41
N ASP A 228 15.41 -11.03 -13.56
CA ASP A 228 15.20 -11.72 -12.27
C ASP A 228 16.48 -11.76 -11.41
N LYS A 229 17.27 -10.68 -11.47
CA LYS A 229 18.57 -10.56 -10.78
C LYS A 229 18.72 -9.26 -10.01
N MET A 230 17.99 -8.23 -10.42
CA MET A 230 18.07 -6.91 -9.81
C MET A 230 16.68 -6.31 -9.69
N VAL A 231 16.46 -5.60 -8.58
CA VAL A 231 15.31 -4.74 -8.36
C VAL A 231 15.76 -3.30 -8.17
N VAL A 232 14.98 -2.36 -8.70
CA VAL A 232 15.06 -0.92 -8.45
C VAL A 232 13.79 -0.50 -7.71
N LEU A 233 13.94 0.13 -6.54
CA LEU A 233 12.82 0.65 -5.75
C LEU A 233 12.98 2.16 -5.52
N PRO A 234 11.89 2.93 -5.46
CA PRO A 234 11.95 4.33 -5.05
C PRO A 234 12.42 4.45 -3.60
N VAL A 235 13.27 5.44 -3.31
CA VAL A 235 13.58 5.85 -1.94
C VAL A 235 12.41 6.68 -1.42
N ALA A 236 11.87 6.33 -0.25
CA ALA A 236 10.73 7.03 0.35
C ALA A 236 11.04 8.53 0.55
N LEU A 237 10.12 9.40 0.08
CA LEU A 237 10.24 10.86 0.17
C LEU A 237 10.36 11.39 1.61
N SER A 238 9.96 10.59 2.61
CA SER A 238 10.07 10.93 4.03
C SER A 238 11.50 10.87 4.58
N MET A 239 12.48 10.32 3.84
CA MET A 239 13.85 10.13 4.33
C MET A 239 14.84 11.23 3.93
N THR A 240 14.58 12.00 2.88
CA THR A 240 15.57 12.95 2.34
C THR A 240 14.86 14.13 1.67
N GLY A 241 14.67 15.22 2.40
CA GLY A 241 13.81 16.33 1.99
C GLY A 241 14.24 17.09 0.73
N LYS A 242 14.04 16.51 -0.47
CA LYS A 242 13.63 17.16 -1.76
C LYS A 242 14.05 16.41 -3.05
N ARG A 243 14.77 15.28 -3.03
CA ARG A 243 15.24 14.64 -4.30
C ARG A 243 14.64 13.25 -4.52
N PRO A 244 14.02 12.97 -5.69
CA PRO A 244 13.64 11.61 -6.04
C PRO A 244 14.91 10.76 -6.14
N GLY A 245 14.87 9.55 -5.59
CA GLY A 245 15.98 8.62 -5.63
C GLY A 245 15.49 7.19 -5.79
N VAL A 246 16.41 6.32 -6.21
CA VAL A 246 16.18 4.88 -6.30
C VAL A 246 17.28 4.12 -5.60
N VAL A 247 16.93 2.96 -5.07
CA VAL A 247 17.87 1.97 -4.57
C VAL A 247 17.91 0.76 -5.49
N LEU A 248 19.11 0.33 -5.85
CA LEU A 248 19.37 -0.88 -6.63
C LEU A 248 19.73 -2.02 -5.68
N LEU A 249 18.99 -3.12 -5.76
CA LEU A 249 19.14 -4.27 -4.90
C LEU A 249 19.38 -5.53 -5.73
N ARG A 250 20.45 -6.27 -5.39
CA ARG A 250 20.77 -7.59 -5.95
C ARG A 250 20.63 -8.67 -4.88
N LEU A 251 19.55 -8.61 -4.11
CA LEU A 251 19.25 -9.55 -3.03
C LEU A 251 18.21 -10.55 -3.52
N PRO A 252 18.53 -11.85 -3.64
CA PRO A 252 17.61 -12.84 -4.22
C PRO A 252 16.22 -12.83 -3.59
N GLY A 253 16.12 -12.73 -2.25
CA GLY A 253 14.81 -12.66 -1.58
C GLY A 253 13.98 -11.42 -1.94
N VAL A 254 14.63 -10.27 -2.18
CA VAL A 254 13.93 -9.05 -2.63
C VAL A 254 13.49 -9.19 -4.08
N VAL A 255 14.35 -9.76 -4.93
CA VAL A 255 14.01 -10.04 -6.34
C VAL A 255 12.81 -10.96 -6.42
N THR A 256 12.83 -12.11 -5.75
CA THR A 256 11.71 -13.05 -5.69
C THR A 256 10.44 -12.39 -5.18
N ALA A 257 10.52 -11.64 -4.07
CA ALA A 257 9.35 -10.98 -3.50
C ALA A 257 8.69 -9.97 -4.47
N ILE A 258 9.50 -9.19 -5.20
CA ILE A 258 9.00 -8.21 -6.18
C ILE A 258 8.49 -8.90 -7.45
N SER A 259 9.19 -9.92 -7.95
CA SER A 259 8.73 -10.72 -9.09
C SER A 259 7.38 -11.37 -8.79
N GLU A 260 7.20 -11.99 -7.61
CA GLU A 260 5.91 -12.55 -7.22
C GLU A 260 4.81 -11.49 -7.01
N LEU A 261 5.17 -10.35 -6.42
CA LEU A 261 4.24 -9.22 -6.27
C LEU A 261 3.74 -8.75 -7.64
N PHE A 262 4.65 -8.64 -8.60
CA PHE A 262 4.33 -8.30 -9.97
C PHE A 262 3.39 -9.33 -10.59
N GLU A 263 3.67 -10.64 -10.49
CA GLU A 263 2.80 -11.66 -11.09
C GLU A 263 1.38 -11.66 -10.50
N ARG A 264 1.25 -11.45 -9.18
CA ARG A 264 -0.06 -11.30 -8.52
C ARG A 264 -0.83 -10.10 -9.06
N VAL A 265 -0.17 -8.95 -9.20
CA VAL A 265 -0.77 -7.74 -9.76
C VAL A 265 -1.11 -7.92 -11.25
N TRP A 266 -0.22 -8.55 -12.01
CA TRP A 266 -0.34 -8.80 -13.45
C TRP A 266 -1.56 -9.67 -13.77
N ALA A 267 -1.80 -10.72 -12.99
CA ALA A 267 -2.93 -11.62 -13.16
C ALA A 267 -4.30 -10.92 -13.03
N GLY A 268 -4.40 -9.90 -12.17
CA GLY A 268 -5.62 -9.11 -11.97
C GLY A 268 -5.72 -7.83 -12.80
N ALA A 269 -4.71 -7.51 -13.62
CA ALA A 269 -4.65 -6.28 -14.41
C ALA A 269 -5.18 -6.48 -15.85
N SER A 270 -5.74 -5.41 -16.44
CA SER A 270 -6.32 -5.43 -17.79
C SER A 270 -5.35 -4.87 -18.84
N PRO A 271 -5.16 -5.51 -20.01
CA PRO A 271 -4.33 -4.98 -21.09
C PRO A 271 -4.62 -3.52 -21.47
N LEU A 272 -3.55 -2.78 -21.78
CA LEU A 272 -3.59 -1.41 -22.25
C LEU A 272 -3.00 -1.40 -23.66
N GLY A 273 -3.79 -1.02 -24.65
CA GLY A 273 -3.37 -1.05 -26.06
C GLY A 273 -3.98 -2.18 -26.88
N ASP A 274 -4.78 -3.04 -26.25
CA ASP A 274 -5.94 -3.58 -26.94
C ASP A 274 -6.94 -2.44 -26.88
N GLY A 275 -7.20 -1.79 -28.01
CA GLY A 275 -8.45 -1.07 -28.13
C GLY A 275 -9.60 -2.03 -27.77
N THR A 276 -10.82 -1.51 -27.79
CA THR A 276 -11.76 -2.19 -28.67
C THR A 276 -10.98 -2.70 -29.89
N PRO A 277 -10.89 -4.01 -30.15
CA PRO A 277 -10.53 -4.44 -31.48
C PRO A 277 -11.47 -3.64 -32.37
N ASP A 278 -10.94 -2.82 -33.27
CA ASP A 278 -11.77 -2.37 -34.37
C ASP A 278 -12.32 -3.65 -35.01
N GLY A 279 -13.60 -3.89 -34.79
CA GLY A 279 -14.24 -5.14 -35.19
C GLY A 279 -15.51 -5.48 -34.44
N LEU A 280 -15.64 -5.17 -33.14
CA LEU A 280 -16.85 -5.46 -32.38
C LEU A 280 -17.65 -4.19 -32.07
N ASP A 281 -18.79 -4.03 -32.73
CA ASP A 281 -19.80 -3.07 -32.30
C ASP A 281 -20.44 -3.50 -30.97
N ASP A 282 -21.17 -2.59 -30.32
CA ASP A 282 -21.80 -2.84 -29.02
C ASP A 282 -22.65 -4.13 -29.00
N ARG A 283 -23.26 -4.50 -30.13
CA ARG A 283 -24.10 -5.70 -30.24
C ARG A 283 -23.27 -6.96 -30.32
N GLU A 284 -22.09 -6.91 -30.91
CA GLU A 284 -21.20 -8.07 -30.97
C GLU A 284 -20.55 -8.34 -29.62
N HIS A 285 -20.31 -7.27 -28.84
CA HIS A 285 -19.91 -7.37 -27.44
C HIS A 285 -21.00 -8.03 -26.59
N GLU A 286 -22.24 -7.57 -26.72
CA GLU A 286 -23.37 -8.14 -26.00
C GLU A 286 -23.59 -9.61 -26.37
N LEU A 287 -23.54 -9.92 -27.68
CA LEU A 287 -23.66 -11.29 -28.17
C LEU A 287 -22.53 -12.19 -27.66
N LEU A 288 -21.28 -11.74 -27.64
CA LEU A 288 -20.16 -12.50 -27.12
C LEU A 288 -20.36 -12.87 -25.64
N GLY A 289 -20.87 -11.93 -24.82
CA GLY A 289 -21.24 -12.21 -23.43
C GLY A 289 -22.29 -13.31 -23.31
N LEU A 290 -23.31 -13.29 -24.17
CA LEU A 290 -24.35 -14.34 -24.21
C LEU A 290 -23.80 -15.69 -24.65
N LEU A 291 -22.85 -15.72 -25.58
CA LEU A 291 -22.21 -16.98 -26.01
C LEU A 291 -21.33 -17.57 -24.91
N LEU A 292 -20.58 -16.72 -24.19
CA LEU A 292 -19.74 -17.12 -23.06
C LEU A 292 -20.56 -17.61 -21.86
N SER A 293 -21.79 -17.14 -21.70
CA SER A 293 -22.74 -17.65 -20.69
C SER A 293 -23.45 -18.94 -21.10
N GLY A 294 -23.15 -19.48 -22.29
CA GLY A 294 -23.74 -20.72 -22.79
C GLY A 294 -25.09 -20.56 -23.49
N SER A 295 -25.47 -19.34 -23.87
CA SER A 295 -26.73 -19.11 -24.60
C SER A 295 -26.70 -19.72 -26.00
N THR A 296 -27.83 -20.27 -26.44
CA THR A 296 -28.04 -20.69 -27.84
C THR A 296 -28.32 -19.49 -28.73
N ASP A 297 -28.18 -19.65 -30.05
CA ASP A 297 -28.43 -18.57 -31.01
C ASP A 297 -29.89 -18.07 -30.93
N GLU A 298 -30.83 -18.96 -30.62
CA GLU A 298 -32.25 -18.65 -30.43
C GLU A 298 -32.49 -17.82 -29.17
N SER A 299 -31.84 -18.16 -28.05
CA SER A 299 -31.92 -17.40 -26.80
C SER A 299 -31.27 -16.02 -26.95
N ALA A 300 -30.09 -15.97 -27.57
CA ALA A 300 -29.38 -14.72 -27.82
C ALA A 300 -30.16 -13.80 -28.77
N ALA A 301 -30.80 -14.35 -29.80
CA ALA A 301 -31.67 -13.60 -30.71
C ALA A 301 -32.85 -12.95 -29.98
N ALA A 302 -33.50 -13.69 -29.08
CA ALA A 302 -34.61 -13.18 -28.28
C ALA A 302 -34.18 -12.06 -27.33
N GLN A 303 -33.01 -12.18 -26.69
CA GLN A 303 -32.49 -11.17 -25.76
C GLN A 303 -32.01 -9.90 -26.47
N LEU A 304 -31.41 -10.03 -27.66
CA LEU A 304 -30.89 -8.92 -28.45
C LEU A 304 -31.95 -8.24 -29.34
N GLY A 305 -33.17 -8.80 -29.41
CA GLY A 305 -34.25 -8.28 -30.25
C GLY A 305 -33.96 -8.38 -31.77
N VAL A 306 -33.22 -9.40 -32.20
CA VAL A 306 -32.83 -9.61 -33.61
C VAL A 306 -33.18 -11.01 -34.09
N SER A 307 -33.07 -11.27 -35.40
CA SER A 307 -33.30 -12.63 -35.94
C SER A 307 -32.13 -13.58 -35.66
N VAL A 308 -32.42 -14.88 -35.53
CA VAL A 308 -31.40 -15.95 -35.38
C VAL A 308 -30.37 -15.93 -36.51
N ARG A 309 -30.79 -15.57 -37.73
CA ARG A 309 -29.90 -15.38 -38.89
C ARG A 309 -28.86 -14.28 -38.66
N THR A 310 -29.25 -13.18 -38.00
CA THR A 310 -28.37 -12.06 -37.67
C THR A 310 -27.33 -12.48 -36.65
N VAL A 311 -27.75 -13.20 -35.61
CA VAL A 311 -26.86 -13.80 -34.60
C VAL A 311 -25.83 -14.71 -35.26
N ARG A 312 -26.26 -15.69 -36.07
CA ARG A 312 -25.34 -16.62 -36.75
C ARG A 312 -24.31 -15.92 -37.64
N ARG A 313 -24.71 -14.87 -38.35
CA ARG A 313 -23.81 -14.05 -39.17
C ARG A 313 -22.74 -13.36 -38.32
N ILE A 314 -23.13 -12.80 -37.17
CA ILE A 314 -22.20 -12.16 -36.24
C ILE A 314 -21.25 -13.19 -35.63
N VAL A 315 -21.75 -14.35 -35.22
CA VAL A 315 -20.92 -15.46 -34.69
C VAL A 315 -19.87 -15.91 -35.72
N ALA A 316 -20.25 -16.06 -36.99
CA ALA A 316 -19.32 -16.42 -38.05
C ALA A 316 -18.20 -15.37 -38.20
N ARG A 317 -18.57 -14.08 -38.18
CA ARG A 317 -17.59 -12.97 -38.22
C ARG A 317 -16.67 -12.96 -37.01
N LEU A 318 -17.20 -13.20 -35.81
CA LEU A 318 -16.43 -13.34 -34.57
C LEU A 318 -15.41 -14.47 -34.68
N MET A 319 -15.81 -15.63 -35.19
CA MET A 319 -14.93 -16.78 -35.40
C MET A 319 -13.84 -16.49 -36.43
N GLU A 320 -14.17 -15.82 -37.55
CA GLU A 320 -13.17 -15.38 -38.55
C GLU A 320 -12.18 -14.38 -37.95
N THR A 321 -12.67 -13.39 -37.21
CA THR A 321 -11.84 -12.34 -36.57
C THR A 321 -10.89 -12.94 -35.54
N LEU A 322 -11.34 -13.95 -34.80
CA LEU A 322 -10.55 -14.65 -33.79
C LEU A 322 -9.73 -15.82 -34.35
N ASP A 323 -9.79 -16.08 -35.66
CA ASP A 323 -9.19 -17.23 -36.33
C ASP A 323 -9.58 -18.59 -35.67
N ALA A 324 -10.80 -18.68 -35.15
CA ALA A 324 -11.29 -19.82 -34.38
C ALA A 324 -12.03 -20.84 -35.26
N ARG A 325 -11.78 -22.14 -35.04
CA ARG A 325 -12.39 -23.24 -35.79
C ARG A 325 -13.68 -23.75 -35.16
N SER A 326 -13.99 -23.32 -33.93
CA SER A 326 -15.23 -23.64 -33.24
C SER A 326 -15.70 -22.48 -32.37
N ARG A 327 -16.99 -22.46 -32.03
CA ARG A 327 -17.58 -21.48 -31.10
C ARG A 327 -16.90 -21.48 -29.73
N PHE A 328 -16.49 -22.66 -29.26
CA PHE A 328 -15.80 -22.83 -28.00
C PHE A 328 -14.39 -22.23 -28.05
N GLU A 329 -13.67 -22.52 -29.14
CA GLU A 329 -12.34 -21.93 -29.38
C GLU A 329 -12.42 -20.41 -29.53
N ALA A 330 -13.47 -19.88 -30.18
CA ALA A 330 -13.71 -18.44 -30.27
C ALA A 330 -13.90 -17.82 -28.88
N GLY A 331 -14.69 -18.47 -28.00
CA GLY A 331 -14.83 -18.03 -26.62
C GLY A 331 -13.51 -18.04 -25.83
N ALA A 332 -12.71 -19.12 -25.96
CA ALA A 332 -11.41 -19.21 -25.30
C ALA A 332 -10.42 -18.15 -25.80
N ARG A 333 -10.34 -17.92 -27.12
CA ARG A 333 -9.50 -16.88 -27.71
C ARG A 333 -9.97 -15.49 -27.32
N ALA A 334 -11.28 -15.24 -27.30
CA ALA A 334 -11.83 -13.97 -26.84
C ALA A 334 -11.40 -13.63 -25.40
N VAL A 335 -11.42 -14.60 -24.49
CA VAL A 335 -10.90 -14.44 -23.12
C VAL A 335 -9.39 -14.18 -23.10
N LEU A 336 -8.60 -14.90 -23.91
CA LEU A 336 -7.15 -14.68 -24.04
C LEU A 336 -6.81 -13.30 -24.61
N HIS A 337 -7.65 -12.78 -25.51
CA HIS A 337 -7.58 -11.43 -26.07
C HIS A 337 -8.22 -10.36 -25.15
N GLY A 338 -8.64 -10.73 -23.95
CA GLY A 338 -9.16 -9.78 -22.96
C GLY A 338 -10.52 -9.17 -23.31
N TRP A 339 -11.33 -9.83 -24.16
CA TRP A 339 -12.71 -9.41 -24.45
C TRP A 339 -13.60 -9.83 -23.28
N PRO A 340 -14.05 -8.89 -22.42
CA PRO A 340 -14.86 -9.26 -21.26
C PRO A 340 -16.23 -9.76 -21.73
N ALA A 341 -16.70 -10.86 -21.14
CA ALA A 341 -18.12 -11.01 -20.89
C ALA A 341 -18.48 -9.95 -19.83
N ARG A 342 -19.31 -8.97 -20.18
CA ARG A 342 -19.91 -8.09 -19.19
C ARG A 342 -20.93 -8.86 -18.36
#